data_AF-R5BVG4-F1
#
_entry.id   AF-R5BVG4-F1
#
_cell.length_a   1.000
_cell.length_b   1.000
_cell.length_c   1.000
_cell.angle_alpha   90.00
_cell.angle_beta   90.00
_cell.angle_gamma   90.00
#
_symmetry.space_group_name_H-M   'P 1'
#
loop_
_entity.id
_entity.type
_entity.pdbx_description
1 polymer ?
#
loop_
_entity_poly.entity_id
_entity_poly.type
_entity_poly.pdbx_seq_one_letter_code
_entity_poly.pdbx_strand_id
1 'polypeptide(L)' 'MELEKLERGFNDREKYRDQKAAFLTTILANVHLKKGIDVKDLMRSLHPPTKVEKIKQDIAFKREWKEAEEVVSDG' A
#
# COMPACT_ATOMS: atom_id res chain seq x y z
N MET A 1 4.57 21.13 -18.47
CA MET A 1 5.72 21.19 -17.55
C MET A 1 5.44 21.86 -16.21
N GLU A 2 4.81 23.04 -16.11
CA GLU A 2 4.46 23.62 -14.79
C GLU A 2 3.11 23.12 -14.25
N LEU A 3 2.11 22.98 -15.13
CA LEU A 3 0.80 22.41 -14.76
C LEU A 3 0.92 20.98 -14.22
N GLU A 4 1.65 20.11 -14.93
CA GLU A 4 1.86 18.70 -14.53
C GLU A 4 2.57 18.56 -13.18
N LYS A 5 3.52 19.46 -12.85
CA LYS A 5 4.17 19.48 -11.54
C LYS A 5 3.18 19.88 -10.44
N LEU A 6 2.32 20.85 -10.73
CA LEU A 6 1.29 21.31 -9.81
C LEU A 6 0.26 20.21 -9.53
N GLU A 7 -0.20 19.52 -10.59
CA GLU A 7 -1.10 18.37 -10.51
C GLU A 7 -0.46 17.23 -9.70
N ARG A 8 0.81 16.90 -9.96
CA ARG A 8 1.53 15.90 -9.20
C ARG A 8 1.60 16.25 -7.71
N GLY A 9 1.98 17.49 -7.39
CA GLY A 9 2.06 17.96 -6.01
C GLY A 9 0.70 18.06 -5.31
N PHE A 10 -0.40 18.22 -6.05
CA PHE A 10 -1.76 18.12 -5.52
C PHE A 10 -2.09 16.67 -5.18
N ASN A 11 -1.91 15.75 -6.13
CA ASN A 11 -2.19 14.32 -5.97
C ASN A 11 -1.37 13.69 -4.83
N ASP A 12 -0.09 14.05 -4.70
CA ASP A 12 0.78 13.55 -3.62
C ASP A 12 0.27 14.01 -2.25
N ARG A 13 -0.22 15.26 -2.15
CA ARG A 13 -0.80 15.80 -0.91
C ARG A 13 -2.12 15.14 -0.55
N GLU A 14 -2.96 14.87 -1.55
CA GLU A 14 -4.21 14.16 -1.37
C GLU A 14 -3.97 12.73 -0.86
N LYS A 15 -3.08 11.98 -1.54
CA LYS A 15 -2.68 10.63 -1.14
C LYS A 15 -2.15 10.56 0.29
N TYR A 16 -1.38 11.55 0.73
CA TYR A 16 -0.88 11.63 2.10
C TYR A 16 -2.01 11.86 3.13
N ARG A 17 -3.01 12.69 2.80
CA ARG A 17 -4.18 12.91 3.66
C ARG A 17 -5.02 11.65 3.77
N ASP A 18 -5.25 10.99 2.63
CA ASP A 18 -6.00 9.73 2.58
C ASP A 18 -5.29 8.64 3.37
N GLN A 19 -3.96 8.58 3.34
CA GLN A 19 -3.20 7.64 4.14
C GLN A 19 -3.43 7.82 5.65
N LYS A 20 -3.48 9.07 6.13
CA LYS A 20 -3.80 9.37 7.54
C LYS A 20 -5.24 8.98 7.88
N ALA A 21 -6.18 9.32 7.01
CA ALA A 21 -7.58 8.98 7.19
C ALA A 21 -7.77 7.45 7.22
N ALA A 22 -7.22 6.74 6.23
CA ALA A 22 -7.27 5.28 6.13
C ALA A 22 -6.67 4.60 7.36
N PHE A 23 -5.54 5.10 7.87
CA PHE A 23 -4.93 4.58 9.10
C PHE A 23 -5.87 4.71 10.30
N LEU A 24 -6.41 5.92 10.53
CA LEU A 24 -7.32 6.17 11.64
C LEU A 24 -8.62 5.35 11.50
N THR A 25 -9.22 5.33 10.31
CA THR A 25 -10.42 4.56 10.01
C THR A 25 -10.19 3.07 10.26
N THR A 26 -9.03 2.53 9.87
CA THR A 26 -8.72 1.12 10.09
C THR A 26 -8.61 0.80 11.57
N ILE A 27 -7.97 1.66 12.37
CA ILE A 27 -7.91 1.48 13.83
C ILE A 27 -9.32 1.47 14.41
N LEU A 28 -10.14 2.47 14.10
CA LEU A 28 -11.50 2.61 14.64
C LEU A 28 -12.41 1.46 14.21
N ALA A 29 -12.35 1.07 12.94
CA ALA A 29 -13.16 -0.02 12.39
C ALA A 29 -12.74 -1.37 12.98
N ASN A 30 -11.44 -1.64 13.11
CA ASN A 30 -10.95 -2.93 13.57
C ASN A 30 -11.31 -3.25 15.03
N VAL A 31 -11.64 -2.23 15.84
CA VAL A 31 -12.19 -2.45 17.20
C VAL A 31 -13.56 -3.15 17.15
N HIS A 32 -14.32 -2.97 16.07
CA HIS A 32 -15.68 -3.47 15.92
C HIS A 32 -15.81 -4.66 14.96
N LEU A 33 -14.76 -4.98 14.19
CA LEU A 33 -14.80 -6.03 13.19
C LEU A 33 -14.29 -7.37 13.74
N LYS A 34 -14.98 -8.46 13.41
CA LYS A 34 -14.50 -9.83 13.70
C LYS A 34 -13.25 -10.20 12.90
N LYS A 35 -13.09 -9.62 11.72
CA LYS A 35 -11.90 -9.76 10.86
C LYS A 35 -11.39 -8.36 10.54
N GLY A 36 -10.17 -8.06 10.97
CA GLY A 36 -9.55 -6.77 10.73
C GLY A 36 -9.33 -6.49 9.25
N ILE A 37 -9.33 -5.21 8.91
CA ILE A 37 -8.94 -4.67 7.60
C ILE A 37 -7.48 -4.23 7.68
N ASP A 38 -6.73 -4.42 6.60
CA ASP A 38 -5.39 -3.82 6.44
C ASP A 38 -5.52 -2.43 5.79
N VAL A 39 -4.84 -1.46 6.37
CA VAL A 39 -4.69 -0.10 5.81
C VAL A 39 -4.18 -0.17 4.37
N LYS A 40 -3.28 -1.12 4.05
CA LYS A 40 -2.74 -1.28 2.69
C LYS A 40 -3.82 -1.63 1.68
N ASP A 41 -4.78 -2.48 2.05
CA ASP A 41 -5.88 -2.87 1.16
C ASP A 41 -6.88 -1.72 0.98
N LEU A 42 -7.14 -0.96 2.05
CA LEU A 42 -7.96 0.26 1.97
C LEU A 42 -7.29 1.30 1.06
N MET A 43 -5.99 1.53 1.22
CA MET A 43 -5.23 2.45 0.39
C MET A 43 -5.14 2.02 -1.07
N ARG A 44 -5.06 0.71 -1.37
CA ARG A 44 -5.11 0.21 -2.76
C ARG A 44 -6.48 0.42 -3.41
N SER A 45 -7.54 0.47 -2.62
CA SER A 45 -8.89 0.75 -3.12
C SER A 45 -9.07 2.24 -3.47
N LEU A 46 -8.49 3.13 -2.67
CA LEU A 46 -8.51 4.59 -2.90
C LEU A 46 -7.52 5.01 -4.00
N HIS A 47 -6.32 4.44 -3.99
CA HIS A 47 -5.22 4.75 -4.90
C HIS A 47 -4.72 3.46 -5.56
N PRO A 48 -5.40 2.97 -6.61
CA PRO A 48 -5.00 1.75 -7.30
C PRO A 48 -3.55 1.86 -7.80
N PRO A 49 -2.72 0.82 -7.58
CA PRO A 49 -1.33 0.87 -8.01
C PRO A 49 -1.23 0.94 -9.54
N THR A 50 -0.35 1.81 -10.01
CA THR A 50 0.01 1.92 -11.42
C THR A 50 0.67 0.64 -11.92
N LYS A 51 0.73 0.45 -13.25
CA LYS A 51 1.39 -0.72 -13.85
C LYS A 51 2.83 -0.90 -13.37
N VAL A 52 3.57 0.21 -13.23
CA VAL A 52 4.96 0.20 -12.78
C VAL A 52 5.06 -0.21 -11.30
N GLU A 53 4.16 0.28 -10.45
CA GLU A 53 4.13 -0.09 -9.04
C GLU A 53 3.76 -1.57 -8.84
N LYS A 54 2.84 -2.10 -9.64
CA LYS A 54 2.52 -3.54 -9.63
C LYS A 54 3.74 -4.40 -9.94
N ILE A 55 4.50 -4.06 -11.00
CA ILE A 55 5.73 -4.79 -11.36
C ILE A 55 6.74 -4.75 -10.21
N LYS A 56 6.92 -3.59 -9.55
CA LYS A 56 7.83 -3.48 -8.40
C LYS A 56 7.37 -4.34 -7.22
N GLN A 57 6.07 -4.37 -6.95
CA GLN A 57 5.49 -5.21 -5.89
C GLN A 57 5.68 -6.70 -6.19
N ASP A 58 5.48 -7.14 -7.44
CA ASP A 58 5.70 -8.53 -7.84
C ASP A 58 7.17 -8.95 -7.70
N ILE A 59 8.11 -8.06 -8.03
CA ILE A 59 9.54 -8.31 -7.85
C ILE A 59 9.89 -8.43 -6.36
N ALA A 60 9.35 -7.53 -5.51
CA ALA A 60 9.56 -7.58 -4.07
C ALA A 60 8.99 -8.88 -3.47
N PHE A 61 7.77 -9.25 -3.86
CA PHE A 61 7.14 -10.50 -3.43
C PHE A 61 7.98 -11.72 -3.81
N LYS A 62 8.47 -11.81 -5.05
CA LYS A 62 9.33 -12.93 -5.49
C LYS A 62 10.65 -13.02 -4.70
N ARG A 63 11.19 -11.88 -4.26
CA ARG A 63 12.39 -11.85 -3.41
C ARG A 63 12.08 -12.35 -2.01
N GLU A 64 11.06 -11.79 -1.37
CA GLU A 64 10.61 -12.22 -0.03
C GLU A 64 10.27 -13.72 -0.01
N TRP A 65 9.63 -14.22 -1.07
CA TRP A 65 9.33 -15.64 -1.23
C TRP A 65 10.60 -16.51 -1.27
N LYS A 66 11.59 -16.11 -2.07
CA LYS A 66 12.85 -16.85 -2.19
C LYS A 66 13.65 -16.85 -0.88
N GLU A 67 13.67 -15.71 -0.19
CA GLU A 67 14.30 -15.59 1.14
C GLU A 67 13.60 -16.49 2.17
N ALA A 68 12.27 -16.58 2.14
CA ALA A 68 11.52 -17.48 3.00
C ALA A 68 11.78 -18.97 2.69
N GLU A 69 11.93 -19.35 1.41
CA GLU A 69 12.29 -20.72 1.00
C GLU A 69 13.71 -21.11 1.48
N GLU A 70 14.68 -20.21 1.41
CA GLU A 70 16.04 -20.45 1.91
C GLU A 70 16.05 -20.66 3.43
N VAL A 71 15.28 -19.88 4.20
CA VAL A 71 15.18 -20.04 5.67
C VAL A 71 14.55 -21.38 6.09
N VAL A 72 13.63 -21.92 5.29
CA VAL A 72 12.99 -23.23 5.57
C VAL A 72 13.87 -24.40 5.15
N SER A 73 14.79 -24.19 4.20
CA SER A 73 15.72 -25.24 3.72
C SER A 73 16.92 -25.45 4.65
N ASP A 74 17.28 -24.47 5.48
CA ASP A 74 18.45 -24.49 6.37
C ASP A 74 18.14 -24.91 7.82
N GLY A 75 16.90 -25.35 8.12
CA GLY A 75 16.44 -25.79 9.45
C GLY A 75 15.94 -27.24 9.47
#